data_AF-A0A7J0AF89-F1
#
_entry.id   AF-A0A7J0AF89-F1
#
_cell.length_a   1.000
_cell.length_b   1.000
_cell.length_c   1.000
_cell.angle_alpha   90.00
_cell.angle_beta   90.00
_cell.angle_gamma   90.00
#
_symmetry.space_group_name_H-M   'P 1'
#
loop_
_entity.id
_entity.type
_entity.pdbx_description
1 polymer ?
#
loop_
_entity_poly.entity_id
_entity_poly.type
_entity_poly.pdbx_seq_one_letter_code
_entity_poly.pdbx_strand_id
1 'polypeptide(L)' 'MVAMFSYGFPVAEQAFKDAGVKLLTLSNYSAMLQAALDTNYIRQEDLASLQQWRKDPSVWNKNK' A
#
# COMPACT_ATOMS: atom_id res chain seq x y z
N MET A 1 17.03 2.22 7.87
CA MET A 1 16.38 3.31 7.10
C MET A 1 15.01 3.59 7.70
N VAL A 2 14.58 4.85 7.71
CA VAL A 2 13.27 5.26 8.24
C VAL A 2 12.50 6.01 7.15
N ALA A 3 11.19 5.81 7.09
CA ALA A 3 10.29 6.57 6.22
C ALA A 3 8.99 6.92 6.95
N MET A 4 8.27 7.93 6.48
CA MET A 4 6.96 8.27 7.04
C MET A 4 5.91 7.22 6.66
N PHE A 5 5.96 6.71 5.44
CA PHE A 5 4.93 5.86 4.88
C PHE A 5 5.53 4.82 3.93
N SER A 6 4.91 3.65 3.83
CA SER A 6 5.24 2.65 2.81
C SER A 6 3.98 2.01 2.21
N TYR A 7 4.02 1.82 0.90
CA TYR A 7 3.03 1.01 0.19
C TYR A 7 3.22 -0.49 0.45
N GLY A 8 4.39 -0.95 0.91
CA GLY A 8 4.65 -2.37 1.18
C GLY A 8 4.59 -3.25 -0.07
N PHE A 9 5.17 -2.77 -1.18
CA PHE A 9 5.31 -3.59 -2.37
C PHE A 9 6.40 -4.66 -2.16
N PRO A 10 6.17 -5.93 -2.58
CA PRO A 10 7.15 -7.01 -2.40
C PRO A 10 8.54 -6.70 -2.97
N VAL A 11 8.60 -6.00 -4.11
CA VAL A 11 9.87 -5.58 -4.73
C VAL A 11 10.70 -4.67 -3.81
N ALA A 12 10.05 -3.77 -3.06
CA ALA A 12 10.74 -2.90 -2.13
C ALA A 12 11.21 -3.69 -0.90
N GLU A 13 10.37 -4.56 -0.35
CA GLU A 13 10.73 -5.41 0.79
C GLU A 13 11.94 -6.30 0.47
N GLN A 14 11.96 -6.89 -0.72
CA GLN A 14 13.08 -7.72 -1.19
C GLN A 14 14.36 -6.89 -1.34
N ALA A 15 14.29 -5.71 -1.96
CA ALA A 15 15.46 -4.83 -2.14
C ALA A 15 16.07 -4.39 -0.80
N PHE A 16 15.24 -4.04 0.20
CA PHE A 16 15.72 -3.70 1.53
C PHE A 16 16.36 -4.89 2.24
N LYS A 17 15.78 -6.09 2.09
CA LYS A 17 16.32 -7.34 2.63
C LYS A 17 17.67 -7.69 2.03
N ASP A 18 17.81 -7.60 0.70
CA ASP A 18 19.05 -7.92 -0.02
C ASP A 18 20.16 -6.92 0.29
N ALA A 19 19.81 -5.66 0.54
CA ALA A 19 20.75 -4.65 1.02
C ALA A 19 21.13 -4.81 2.51
N GLY A 20 20.51 -5.74 3.24
CA GLY A 20 20.70 -5.90 4.69
C GLY A 20 20.20 -4.71 5.50
N VAL A 21 19.29 -3.90 4.95
CA VAL A 21 18.79 -2.67 5.56
C VAL A 21 17.39 -2.88 6.11
N LYS A 22 17.24 -2.74 7.43
CA LYS A 22 15.91 -2.68 8.06
C LYS A 22 15.19 -1.38 7.69
N LEU A 23 14.03 -1.50 7.04
CA LEU A 23 13.10 -0.38 6.82
C LEU A 23 12.09 -0.31 7.98
N LEU A 24 11.94 0.87 8.57
CA LEU A 24 10.92 1.17 9.58
C LEU A 24 10.06 2.32 9.07
N THR A 25 8.73 2.19 9.19
CA THR A 25 7.78 3.21 8.73
C THR A 25 6.80 3.61 9.81
N LEU A 26 6.47 4.90 9.90
CA LEU A 26 5.44 5.40 10.84
C LEU A 26 4.04 4.90 10.49
N SER A 27 3.73 4.77 9.20
CA SER A 27 2.47 4.21 8.71
C SER A 27 2.67 3.41 7.42
N ASN A 28 1.62 2.74 6.98
CA ASN A 28 1.61 1.95 5.76
C ASN A 28 0.23 1.98 5.09
N TYR A 29 0.18 1.47 3.86
CA TYR A 29 -1.04 1.46 3.06
C TYR A 29 -2.22 0.74 3.73
N SER A 30 -1.97 -0.36 4.45
CA SER A 30 -3.02 -1.09 5.16
C SER A 30 -3.65 -0.23 6.26
N ALA A 31 -2.82 0.44 7.07
CA ALA A 31 -3.28 1.33 8.13
C ALA A 31 -4.04 2.54 7.57
N MET A 32 -3.59 3.10 6.45
CA MET A 32 -4.27 4.19 5.77
C MET A 32 -5.65 3.77 5.24
N LEU A 33 -5.78 2.59 4.63
CA LEU A 33 -7.09 2.09 4.16
C LEU A 33 -8.06 1.86 5.31
N GLN A 34 -7.58 1.33 6.44
CA GLN A 34 -8.41 1.17 7.63
C GLN A 34 -8.94 2.52 8.13
N ALA A 35 -8.06 3.51 8.27
CA ALA A 35 -8.48 4.85 8.69
C ALA A 35 -9.46 5.50 7.70
N ALA A 36 -9.30 5.26 6.40
CA ALA A 36 -10.21 5.76 5.37
C ALA A 36 -11.60 5.11 5.43
N LEU A 37 -11.69 3.82 5.80
CA LEU A 37 -12.97 3.15 6.07
C LEU A 37 -13.63 3.70 7.32
N ASP A 38 -12.86 3.83 8.40
CA ASP A 38 -13.38 4.27 9.71
C ASP A 38 -13.92 5.70 9.66
N THR A 39 -13.36 6.53 8.78
CA THR A 39 -13.80 7.91 8.53
C THR A 39 -14.89 8.03 7.45
N ASN A 40 -15.36 6.91 6.90
CA ASN A 40 -16.28 6.86 5.75
C ASN A 40 -15.77 7.62 4.51
N TYR A 41 -14.46 7.82 4.39
CA TYR A 41 -13.84 8.44 3.20
C TYR A 41 -13.89 7.48 2.00
N ILE A 42 -13.78 6.18 2.26
CA ILE A 42 -14.04 5.11 1.29
C ILE A 42 -15.09 4.17 1.84
N ARG A 43 -15.78 3.46 0.94
CA ARG A 43 -16.74 2.42 1.27
C ARG A 43 -16.06 1.05 1.23
N GLN A 44 -16.71 0.07 1.86
CA GLN A 44 -16.22 -1.31 1.85
C GLN A 44 -16.15 -1.90 0.42
N GLU A 45 -17.06 -1.47 -0.47
CA GLU A 45 -17.04 -1.81 -1.90
C GLU A 45 -15.80 -1.30 -2.65
N ASP A 46 -15.21 -0.18 -2.21
CA ASP A 46 -14.00 0.39 -2.81
C ASP A 46 -12.75 -0.42 -2.48
N LEU A 47 -12.76 -1.19 -1.38
CA LEU A 47 -11.60 -1.98 -0.95
C LEU A 47 -11.16 -2.99 -2.00
N ALA A 48 -12.10 -3.61 -2.71
CA ALA A 48 -11.78 -4.57 -3.75
C ALA A 48 -10.95 -3.92 -4.88
N SER A 49 -11.36 -2.73 -5.32
CA SER A 49 -10.65 -1.95 -6.35
C SER A 49 -9.30 -1.47 -5.85
N LEU A 50 -9.22 -0.98 -4.60
CA LEU A 50 -7.99 -0.48 -3.98
C LEU A 50 -6.97 -1.60 -3.70
N GLN A 51 -7.44 -2.82 -3.43
CA GLN A 51 -6.58 -4.00 -3.36
C GLN A 51 -6.07 -4.42 -4.75
N GLN A 52 -6.92 -4.33 -5.78
CA GLN A 52 -6.51 -4.60 -7.15
C GLN A 52 -5.45 -3.60 -7.62
N TRP A 53 -5.61 -2.32 -7.31
CA TRP A 53 -4.59 -1.29 -7.53
C TRP A 53 -3.27 -1.65 -6.85
N ARG A 54 -3.31 -2.10 -5.59
CA ARG A 54 -2.09 -2.49 -4.88
C ARG A 54 -1.35 -3.66 -5.55
N LYS A 55 -2.08 -4.60 -6.17
CA LYS A 55 -1.48 -5.76 -6.85
C LYS A 55 -0.82 -5.39 -8.17
N ASP A 56 -1.52 -4.61 -8.99
CA ASP A 56 -0.99 -4.14 -10.27
C ASP A 56 -1.48 -2.71 -10.54
N PRO A 57 -0.78 -1.70 -9.99
CA PRO A 57 -1.17 -0.31 -10.16
C PRO A 57 -1.00 0.14 -11.61
N SER A 58 -0.20 -0.58 -12.41
CA SER A 58 0.07 -0.26 -13.81
C SER A 58 -1.07 -0.66 -14.74
N VAL A 59 -1.90 -1.63 -14.34
CA VAL A 59 -3.05 -2.12 -15.11
C VAL A 59 -4.38 -1.64 -14.53
N TRP A 60 -4.36 -1.10 -13.31
CA TRP A 60 -5.55 -0.54 -12.68
C TRP A 60 -6.20 0.55 -13.56
N ASN A 61 -7.47 0.32 -13.91
CA ASN A 61 -8.32 1.25 -14.66
C ASN A 61 -7.89 1.54 -16.12
N LYS A 62 -7.10 0.67 -16.77
CA LYS A 62 -6.70 0.81 -18.19
C LYS A 62 -7.85 0.68 -19.22
N ASN A 63 -9.04 0.25 -18.80
CA ASN A 63 -10.18 -0.03 -19.69
C ASN A 63 -11.44 0.81 -19.36
N LYS A 64 -11.29 2.07 -18.96
CA LYS A 64 -12.39 3.03 -18.95
C LYS A 64 -12.28 3.99 -20.12
#